data_AF-A6DUI8-F1
#
_entry.id   AF-A6DUI8-F1
#
_cell.length_a   1.000
_cell.length_b   1.000
_cell.length_c   1.000
_cell.angle_alpha   90.00
_cell.angle_beta   90.00
_cell.angle_gamma   90.00
#
_symmetry.space_group_name_H-M   'P 1'
#
loop_
_entity.id
_entity.type
_entity.pdbx_description
1 polymer ?
#
loop_
_entity_poly.entity_id
_entity_poly.type
_entity_poly.pdbx_seq_one_letter_code
_entity_poly.pdbx_strand_id
1 'polypeptide(L)'
;MGATQYFDSSQAESFTCQRSDKEDKTLFTLQYKNIASDRFFERGISARVYIECSKNSPLTQWRIDVDFNSQPALELLEFVEFPKVTLVNDFKAQGGDLELFWPFSEGCLIDDPGARQHPYKAVEYPSGGWYGLYPGPLQMQYMSVQSSKGGLYLASHDESHGPKEIEFCTVEEGTRLIYKVFTSATRTNYKMPYAMVLGGFDGDWYAAAEIYRDFATCAKLCQIPKLKDNPKVLDWIKESPVVCTYAVRGEGHHAGPSQPNKLYPYKNVLPYLAYYQKEFGTNILNIIMQYEGTAPWSPPYVWPPMGGEDLFKDYVDALHDQGNIAGLYCSGTSWTEFSSTGDGDYDCRNR
;
A
#
# COMPACT_ATOMS: atom_id res chain seq x y z
N MET A 1 21.40 7.03 -15.65
CA MET A 1 19.95 7.31 -15.59
C MET A 1 19.78 8.81 -15.70
N GLY A 2 18.93 9.29 -16.61
CA GLY A 2 18.61 10.72 -16.65
C GLY A 2 17.88 11.13 -15.37
N ALA A 3 18.03 12.37 -14.93
CA ALA A 3 17.27 12.89 -13.80
C ALA A 3 15.80 13.08 -14.20
N THR A 4 14.86 12.58 -13.39
CA THR A 4 13.43 12.86 -13.57
C THR A 4 13.19 14.37 -13.54
N GLN A 5 12.54 14.89 -14.58
CA GLN A 5 12.16 16.31 -14.67
C GLN A 5 10.72 16.49 -14.21
N TYR A 6 10.46 17.60 -13.52
CA TYR A 6 9.14 17.95 -13.00
C TYR A 6 8.60 19.16 -13.75
N PHE A 7 7.38 19.01 -14.29
CA PHE A 7 6.64 20.10 -14.91
C PHE A 7 5.41 20.44 -14.08
N ASP A 8 5.10 21.72 -13.98
CA ASP A 8 3.98 22.25 -13.20
C ASP A 8 3.02 23.04 -14.08
N SER A 9 1.72 22.97 -13.74
CA SER A 9 0.68 23.72 -14.42
C SER A 9 0.91 25.24 -14.46
N SER A 10 1.66 25.80 -13.51
CA SER A 10 2.08 27.21 -13.47
C SER A 10 3.02 27.60 -14.62
N GLN A 11 3.63 26.63 -15.30
CA GLN A 11 4.49 26.83 -16.47
C GLN A 11 3.71 26.81 -17.80
N ALA A 12 2.37 26.73 -17.76
CA ALA A 12 1.55 26.78 -18.96
C ALA A 12 1.60 28.17 -19.61
N GLU A 13 1.82 28.24 -20.92
CA GLU A 13 1.76 29.50 -21.67
C GLU A 13 0.34 30.09 -21.72
N SER A 14 -0.68 29.22 -21.66
CA SER A 14 -2.06 29.66 -21.58
C SER A 14 -2.92 28.70 -20.76
N PHE A 15 -3.89 29.28 -20.07
CA PHE A 15 -4.89 28.59 -19.27
C PHE A 15 -6.29 29.03 -19.70
N THR A 16 -7.21 28.08 -19.84
CA THR A 16 -8.64 28.37 -20.01
C THR A 16 -9.46 27.48 -19.11
N CYS A 17 -10.61 27.98 -18.65
CA CYS A 17 -11.59 27.22 -17.90
C CYS A 17 -12.96 27.40 -18.57
N GLN A 18 -13.61 26.29 -18.88
CA GLN A 18 -14.95 26.26 -19.46
C GLN A 18 -15.91 25.60 -18.48
N ARG A 19 -17.08 26.21 -18.29
CA ARG A 19 -18.17 25.68 -17.46
C ARG A 19 -19.32 25.23 -18.36
N SER A 20 -19.87 24.06 -18.09
CA SER A 20 -21.10 23.56 -18.69
C SER A 20 -22.03 23.05 -17.60
N ASP A 21 -23.19 23.67 -17.45
CA ASP A 21 -24.24 23.20 -16.57
C ASP A 21 -25.13 22.17 -17.27
N LYS A 22 -25.42 21.08 -16.58
CA LYS A 22 -26.39 20.04 -16.95
C LYS A 22 -27.51 20.01 -15.90
N GLU A 23 -28.52 19.18 -16.13
CA GLU A 23 -29.67 19.06 -15.22
C GLU A 23 -29.24 18.63 -13.82
N ASP A 24 -28.40 17.59 -13.73
CA ASP A 24 -27.98 16.91 -12.49
C ASP A 24 -26.57 17.27 -12.02
N LYS A 25 -25.77 17.95 -12.84
CA LYS A 25 -24.36 18.25 -12.56
C LYS A 25 -23.84 19.51 -13.24
N THR A 26 -22.71 20.00 -12.76
CA THR A 26 -21.91 21.05 -13.42
C THR A 26 -20.56 20.46 -13.81
N LEU A 27 -20.13 20.71 -15.03
CA LEU A 27 -18.85 20.24 -15.57
C LEU A 27 -17.91 21.43 -15.75
N PHE A 28 -16.67 21.29 -15.32
CA PHE A 28 -15.59 22.21 -15.65
C PHE A 28 -14.54 21.49 -16.52
N THR A 29 -14.06 22.17 -17.55
CA THR A 29 -12.91 21.74 -18.34
C THR A 29 -11.84 22.81 -18.25
N LEU A 30 -10.73 22.47 -17.60
CA LEU A 30 -9.56 23.31 -17.45
C LEU A 30 -8.52 22.85 -18.48
N GLN A 31 -7.98 23.77 -19.26
CA GLN A 31 -6.97 23.46 -20.27
C GLN A 31 -5.72 24.30 -20.03
N TYR A 32 -4.61 23.62 -19.82
CA TYR A 32 -3.26 24.16 -19.71
C TYR A 32 -2.50 23.78 -20.98
N LYS A 33 -2.01 24.77 -21.74
CA LYS A 33 -1.30 24.52 -23.00
C LYS A 33 0.18 24.82 -22.88
N ASN A 34 0.97 24.03 -23.59
CA ASN A 34 2.40 24.25 -23.79
C ASN A 34 3.16 24.44 -22.46
N ILE A 35 2.83 23.61 -21.47
CA ILE A 35 3.58 23.50 -20.22
C ILE A 35 5.02 23.13 -20.58
N ALA A 36 5.96 23.94 -20.09
CA ALA A 36 7.39 23.73 -20.21
C ALA A 36 7.86 23.43 -21.64
N SER A 37 7.65 24.38 -22.56
CA SER A 37 8.30 24.36 -23.87
C SER A 37 9.81 24.50 -23.70
N ASP A 38 10.55 23.43 -23.96
CA ASP A 38 12.01 23.41 -23.84
C ASP A 38 12.65 22.59 -24.97
N ARG A 39 13.95 22.30 -24.87
CA ARG A 39 14.67 21.53 -25.90
C ARG A 39 14.20 20.09 -26.06
N PHE A 40 13.49 19.53 -25.08
CA PHE A 40 12.96 18.17 -25.08
C PHE A 40 11.50 18.14 -25.57
N PHE A 41 10.76 19.22 -25.31
CA PHE A 41 9.38 19.42 -25.76
C PHE A 41 9.28 20.75 -26.50
N GLU A 42 9.67 20.77 -27.79
CA GLU A 42 9.64 22.01 -28.59
C GLU A 42 8.24 22.67 -28.61
N ARG A 43 7.18 21.86 -28.54
CA ARG A 43 5.78 22.34 -28.48
C ARG A 43 5.19 22.28 -27.06
N GLY A 44 6.01 22.06 -26.04
CA GLY A 44 5.60 21.77 -24.67
C GLY A 44 4.68 20.55 -24.57
N ILE A 45 4.13 20.33 -23.39
CA ILE A 45 3.05 19.36 -23.13
C ILE A 45 1.76 20.11 -22.75
N SER A 46 0.59 19.54 -23.03
CA SER A 46 -0.68 20.14 -22.61
C SER A 46 -1.38 19.24 -21.61
N ALA A 47 -2.07 19.82 -20.64
CA ALA A 47 -2.93 19.09 -19.71
C ALA A 47 -4.38 19.56 -19.82
N ARG A 48 -5.32 18.61 -19.80
CA ARG A 48 -6.76 18.90 -19.69
C ARG A 48 -7.31 18.25 -18.45
N VAL A 49 -7.91 19.03 -17.58
CA VAL A 49 -8.56 18.57 -16.36
C VAL A 49 -10.07 18.68 -16.52
N TYR A 50 -10.78 17.58 -16.25
CA TYR A 50 -12.23 17.52 -16.23
C TYR A 50 -12.70 17.38 -14.80
N ILE A 51 -13.58 18.27 -14.36
CA ILE A 51 -14.16 18.25 -13.02
C ILE A 51 -15.67 18.09 -13.17
N GLU A 52 -16.20 17.04 -12.57
CA GLU A 52 -17.63 16.79 -12.47
C GLU A 52 -18.11 17.07 -11.04
N CYS A 53 -19.01 18.03 -10.90
CA CYS A 53 -19.67 18.40 -9.65
C CYS A 53 -21.14 17.97 -9.72
N SER A 54 -21.49 16.87 -9.05
CA SER A 54 -22.89 16.45 -8.91
C SER A 54 -23.65 17.44 -8.03
N LYS A 55 -24.89 17.80 -8.40
CA LYS A 55 -25.70 18.71 -7.56
C LYS A 55 -26.20 18.05 -6.27
N ASN A 56 -26.15 16.72 -6.20
CA ASN A 56 -26.66 15.93 -5.08
C ASN A 56 -25.54 15.33 -4.22
N SER A 57 -24.29 15.76 -4.40
CA SER A 57 -23.15 15.25 -3.64
C SER A 57 -22.14 16.37 -3.36
N PRO A 58 -21.55 16.43 -2.15
CA PRO A 58 -20.43 17.32 -1.88
C PRO A 58 -19.12 16.83 -2.53
N LEU A 59 -19.10 15.62 -3.10
CA LEU A 59 -17.95 15.04 -3.76
C LEU A 59 -17.88 15.45 -5.22
N THR A 60 -16.67 15.76 -5.66
CA THR A 60 -16.34 16.12 -7.04
C THR A 60 -15.41 15.07 -7.64
N GLN A 61 -15.58 14.76 -8.92
CA GLN A 61 -14.74 13.80 -9.63
C GLN A 61 -13.82 14.52 -10.61
N TRP A 62 -12.52 14.25 -10.50
CA TRP A 62 -11.47 14.91 -11.25
C TRP A 62 -10.75 13.91 -12.14
N ARG A 63 -10.56 14.26 -13.41
CA ARG A 63 -9.76 13.49 -14.38
C ARG A 63 -8.75 14.39 -15.06
N ILE A 64 -7.61 13.83 -15.45
CA ILE A 64 -6.57 14.55 -16.19
C ILE A 64 -6.13 13.76 -17.42
N ASP A 65 -6.06 14.46 -18.56
CA ASP A 65 -5.41 14.01 -19.78
C ASP A 65 -4.13 14.80 -19.97
N VAL A 66 -3.06 14.14 -20.40
CA VAL A 66 -1.79 14.75 -20.82
C VAL A 66 -1.58 14.49 -22.31
N ASP A 67 -1.37 15.55 -23.08
CA ASP A 67 -1.17 15.54 -24.52
C ASP A 67 0.26 15.98 -24.85
N PHE A 68 0.97 15.18 -25.63
CA PHE A 68 2.32 15.50 -26.13
C PHE A 68 2.28 16.36 -27.40
N ASN A 69 1.13 16.97 -27.73
CA ASN A 69 0.97 17.91 -28.85
C ASN A 69 1.45 17.32 -30.19
N SER A 70 1.20 16.02 -30.39
CA SER A 70 1.58 15.25 -31.59
C SER A 70 3.09 15.21 -31.88
N GLN A 71 3.95 15.42 -30.87
CA GLN A 71 5.39 15.19 -30.98
C GLN A 71 5.77 13.84 -30.37
N PRO A 72 6.74 13.10 -30.93
CA PRO A 72 7.28 11.93 -30.28
C PRO A 72 7.98 12.37 -28.98
N ALA A 73 7.51 11.87 -27.83
CA ALA A 73 8.18 12.13 -26.57
C ALA A 73 9.52 11.38 -26.55
N LEU A 74 10.63 12.13 -26.55
CA LEU A 74 11.97 11.56 -26.35
C LEU A 74 12.10 10.96 -24.93
N GLU A 75 11.32 11.48 -23.99
CA GLU A 75 11.24 11.06 -22.60
C GLU A 75 9.95 10.27 -22.30
N LEU A 76 9.91 9.65 -21.11
CA LEU A 76 8.77 8.89 -20.60
C LEU A 76 7.97 9.78 -19.62
N LEU A 77 6.64 9.72 -19.66
CA LEU A 77 5.83 10.25 -18.56
C LEU A 77 5.82 9.21 -17.44
N GLU A 78 6.60 9.42 -16.38
CA GLU A 78 6.65 8.44 -15.29
C GLU A 78 5.37 8.45 -14.44
N PHE A 79 4.94 9.64 -14.02
CA PHE A 79 3.76 9.84 -13.20
C PHE A 79 3.09 11.19 -13.46
N VAL A 80 1.86 11.31 -13.00
CA VAL A 80 1.15 12.58 -12.85
C VAL A 80 0.83 12.77 -11.37
N GLU A 81 1.25 13.90 -10.79
CA GLU A 81 0.85 14.24 -9.42
C GLU A 81 -0.44 15.07 -9.42
N PHE A 82 -1.56 14.45 -9.02
CA PHE A 82 -2.88 15.03 -9.20
C PHE A 82 -3.96 14.42 -8.28
N PRO A 83 -4.86 15.24 -7.71
CA PRO A 83 -4.78 16.71 -7.62
C PRO A 83 -3.71 17.14 -6.60
N LYS A 84 -3.19 18.36 -6.75
CA LYS A 84 -2.29 18.96 -5.74
C LYS A 84 -3.12 19.62 -4.64
N VAL A 85 -3.00 19.12 -3.41
CA VAL A 85 -3.71 19.65 -2.23
C VAL A 85 -2.69 19.93 -1.14
N THR A 86 -2.65 21.17 -0.65
CA THR A 86 -1.84 21.57 0.50
C THR A 86 -2.75 22.11 1.60
N LEU A 87 -2.62 21.54 2.79
CA LEU A 87 -3.34 21.92 3.99
C LEU A 87 -2.58 23.03 4.71
N VAL A 88 -3.29 24.05 5.16
CA VAL A 88 -2.72 24.98 6.14
C VAL A 88 -2.54 24.20 7.45
N ASN A 89 -1.35 24.27 8.05
CA ASN A 89 -1.06 23.55 9.28
C ASN A 89 -1.92 24.11 10.42
N ASP A 90 -2.71 23.23 11.03
CA ASP A 90 -3.53 23.50 12.21
C ASP A 90 -3.80 22.19 12.95
N PHE A 91 -2.76 21.36 13.16
CA PHE A 91 -2.93 20.00 13.68
C PHE A 91 -2.99 19.93 15.21
N LYS A 92 -3.71 18.94 15.75
CA LYS A 92 -4.03 18.85 17.19
C LYS A 92 -2.80 18.85 18.11
N ALA A 93 -1.72 18.14 17.76
CA ALA A 93 -0.52 18.12 18.61
C ALA A 93 0.19 19.48 18.67
N GLN A 94 -0.10 20.36 17.71
CA GLN A 94 0.41 21.74 17.64
C GLN A 94 -0.61 22.76 18.18
N GLY A 95 -1.68 22.30 18.84
CA GLY A 95 -2.73 23.15 19.43
C GLY A 95 -3.88 23.52 18.48
N GLY A 96 -3.90 22.94 17.28
CA GLY A 96 -4.97 23.12 16.30
C GLY A 96 -6.11 22.10 16.40
N ASP A 97 -6.84 21.92 15.30
CA ASP A 97 -8.05 21.09 15.22
C ASP A 97 -7.99 19.99 14.15
N LEU A 98 -6.93 19.96 13.33
CA LEU A 98 -6.76 19.00 12.24
C LEU A 98 -6.16 17.67 12.69
N GLU A 99 -6.64 16.62 12.06
CA GLU A 99 -6.08 15.28 12.10
C GLU A 99 -6.19 14.67 10.70
N LEU A 100 -5.11 14.02 10.24
CA LEU A 100 -5.01 13.40 8.92
C LEU A 100 -5.07 11.87 9.07
N PHE A 101 -5.97 11.22 8.34
CA PHE A 101 -5.91 9.79 8.11
C PHE A 101 -5.01 9.46 6.92
N TRP A 102 -3.98 8.63 7.15
CA TRP A 102 -3.08 8.11 6.13
C TRP A 102 -3.20 6.58 6.06
N PRO A 103 -3.41 5.96 4.88
CA PRO A 103 -3.78 4.54 4.75
C PRO A 103 -2.60 3.57 4.87
N PHE A 104 -1.56 3.92 5.64
CA PHE A 104 -0.40 3.06 5.84
C PHE A 104 -0.75 1.86 6.74
N SER A 105 -0.40 0.67 6.27
CA SER A 105 -0.82 -0.61 6.83
C SER A 105 -2.35 -0.65 6.99
N GLU A 106 -2.86 -0.82 8.21
CA GLU A 106 -4.29 -0.82 8.53
C GLU A 106 -4.90 0.60 8.56
N GLY A 107 -4.07 1.64 8.51
CA GLY A 107 -4.43 3.06 8.61
C GLY A 107 -3.93 3.68 9.91
N CYS A 108 -3.55 4.96 9.83
CA CYS A 108 -3.08 5.73 10.98
C CYS A 108 -3.64 7.15 11.00
N LEU A 109 -3.80 7.69 12.21
CA LEU A 109 -4.17 9.08 12.44
C LEU A 109 -2.92 9.88 12.76
N ILE A 110 -2.78 11.02 12.10
CA ILE A 110 -1.63 11.92 12.16
C ILE A 110 -2.12 13.26 12.70
N ASP A 111 -1.67 13.62 13.89
CA ASP A 111 -1.93 14.88 14.58
C ASP A 111 -0.69 15.80 14.64
N ASP A 112 0.45 15.34 14.12
CA ASP A 112 1.64 16.14 13.81
C ASP A 112 2.35 15.58 12.56
N PRO A 113 2.19 16.21 11.38
CA PRO A 113 2.87 15.78 10.16
C PRO A 113 4.40 15.84 10.24
N GLY A 114 4.96 16.63 11.16
CA GLY A 114 6.40 16.75 11.38
C GLY A 114 6.98 15.64 12.27
N ALA A 115 6.15 14.97 13.09
CA ALA A 115 6.59 13.96 14.06
C ALA A 115 6.70 12.55 13.44
N ARG A 116 7.44 12.42 12.34
CA ARG A 116 7.67 11.12 11.68
C ARG A 116 9.03 10.54 12.05
N GLN A 117 9.07 9.25 12.38
CA GLN A 117 10.33 8.52 12.58
C GLN A 117 11.18 8.48 11.30
N HIS A 118 10.51 8.39 10.15
CA HIS A 118 11.14 8.45 8.83
C HIS A 118 10.61 9.65 8.07
N PRO A 119 11.49 10.56 7.60
CA PRO A 119 11.06 11.67 6.76
C PRO A 119 10.46 11.14 5.46
N TYR A 120 9.60 11.96 4.84
CA TYR A 120 9.08 11.66 3.52
C TYR A 120 10.22 11.34 2.55
N LYS A 121 10.08 10.22 1.84
CA LYS A 121 10.92 9.83 0.72
C LYS A 121 10.01 9.41 -0.43
N ALA A 122 10.25 9.98 -1.61
CA ALA A 122 9.56 9.59 -2.82
C ALA A 122 9.76 8.09 -3.08
N VAL A 123 8.77 7.45 -3.70
CA VAL A 123 8.90 6.05 -4.11
C VAL A 123 9.99 5.97 -5.20
N GLU A 124 11.06 5.25 -4.88
CA GLU A 124 12.20 4.98 -5.76
C GLU A 124 12.58 3.50 -5.70
N TYR A 125 13.34 3.03 -6.68
CA TYR A 125 13.93 1.69 -6.69
C TYR A 125 15.38 1.72 -6.14
N PRO A 126 15.79 0.77 -5.29
CA PRO A 126 14.96 -0.27 -4.68
C PRO A 126 14.00 0.30 -3.63
N SER A 127 12.78 -0.26 -3.58
CA SER A 127 11.80 0.16 -2.57
C SER A 127 12.25 -0.27 -1.18
N GLY A 128 12.17 0.65 -0.20
CA GLY A 128 12.43 0.37 1.20
C GLY A 128 11.31 -0.42 1.87
N GLY A 129 10.15 -0.60 1.25
CA GLY A 129 9.03 -1.35 1.82
C GLY A 129 8.18 -0.59 2.85
N TRP A 130 8.54 0.65 3.19
CA TRP A 130 7.80 1.53 4.12
C TRP A 130 7.26 2.81 3.45
N TYR A 131 7.36 2.91 2.14
CA TYR A 131 6.88 4.07 1.40
C TYR A 131 5.37 4.04 1.27
N GLY A 132 4.77 5.20 1.03
CA GLY A 132 3.36 5.33 0.66
C GLY A 132 3.03 4.75 -0.72
N LEU A 133 3.40 3.50 -1.00
CA LEU A 133 3.11 2.80 -2.25
C LEU A 133 1.84 1.97 -2.12
N TYR A 134 0.89 2.21 -3.03
CA TYR A 134 -0.28 1.39 -3.25
C TYR A 134 -0.18 0.65 -4.59
N PRO A 135 -0.61 -0.61 -4.70
CA PRO A 135 -0.84 -1.53 -3.59
C PRO A 135 0.49 -1.92 -2.94
N GLY A 136 0.46 -2.28 -1.66
CA GLY A 136 1.67 -2.65 -0.92
C GLY A 136 1.53 -2.26 0.55
N PRO A 137 2.44 -1.43 1.10
CA PRO A 137 2.29 -0.89 2.45
C PRO A 137 0.99 -0.12 2.64
N LEU A 138 0.42 0.45 1.57
CA LEU A 138 -0.90 1.05 1.61
C LEU A 138 -1.97 0.04 1.18
N GLN A 139 -2.99 -0.12 2.01
CA GLN A 139 -4.09 -1.06 1.75
C GLN A 139 -5.32 -0.39 1.13
N MET A 140 -5.38 0.94 1.16
CA MET A 140 -6.53 1.72 0.70
C MET A 140 -6.08 2.90 -0.18
N GLN A 141 -7.00 3.39 -1.00
CA GLN A 141 -6.76 4.40 -2.01
C GLN A 141 -7.30 5.80 -1.63
N TYR A 142 -7.34 6.12 -0.33
CA TYR A 142 -7.85 7.40 0.17
C TYR A 142 -7.03 7.95 1.33
N MET A 143 -7.08 9.28 1.48
CA MET A 143 -6.72 10.02 2.68
C MET A 143 -7.92 10.86 3.10
N SER A 144 -7.99 11.23 4.38
CA SER A 144 -8.95 12.22 4.85
C SER A 144 -8.30 13.17 5.84
N VAL A 145 -8.82 14.39 5.91
CA VAL A 145 -8.45 15.35 6.95
C VAL A 145 -9.72 15.75 7.66
N GLN A 146 -9.74 15.69 8.98
CA GLN A 146 -10.93 15.97 9.78
C GLN A 146 -10.64 17.01 10.84
N SER A 147 -11.66 17.80 11.17
CA SER A 147 -11.68 18.82 12.21
C SER A 147 -13.03 18.85 12.91
N SER A 148 -13.20 19.70 13.92
CA SER A 148 -14.50 19.92 14.58
C SER A 148 -15.59 20.45 13.65
N LYS A 149 -15.23 20.94 12.45
CA LYS A 149 -16.15 21.53 11.46
C LYS A 149 -16.53 20.59 10.31
N GLY A 150 -16.05 19.35 10.35
CA GLY A 150 -16.16 18.39 9.25
C GLY A 150 -14.79 18.04 8.66
N GLY A 151 -14.78 17.38 7.51
CA GLY A 151 -13.57 16.86 6.89
C GLY A 151 -13.50 17.01 5.38
N LEU A 152 -12.30 16.77 4.86
CA LEU A 152 -11.95 16.72 3.44
C LEU A 152 -11.56 15.28 3.09
N TYR A 153 -12.29 14.69 2.16
CA TYR A 153 -12.00 13.37 1.59
C TYR A 153 -11.22 13.53 0.29
N LEU A 154 -10.14 12.76 0.11
CA LEU A 154 -9.36 12.70 -1.12
C LEU A 154 -8.99 11.26 -1.44
N ALA A 155 -9.45 10.74 -2.57
CA ALA A 155 -9.23 9.35 -2.96
C ALA A 155 -9.02 9.17 -4.47
N SER A 156 -8.35 8.09 -4.87
CA SER A 156 -8.47 7.56 -6.23
C SER A 156 -9.55 6.49 -6.26
N HIS A 157 -10.65 6.75 -6.96
CA HIS A 157 -11.70 5.75 -7.21
C HIS A 157 -11.31 4.90 -8.42
N ASP A 158 -10.21 4.17 -8.25
CA ASP A 158 -9.56 3.33 -9.27
C ASP A 158 -9.91 1.85 -9.05
N GLU A 159 -10.66 1.28 -9.99
CA GLU A 159 -11.08 -0.12 -10.00
C GLU A 159 -9.98 -1.09 -10.46
N SER A 160 -8.93 -0.57 -11.11
CA SER A 160 -7.85 -1.38 -11.68
C SER A 160 -6.70 -1.66 -10.72
N HIS A 161 -6.73 -1.07 -9.51
CA HIS A 161 -5.66 -1.15 -8.53
C HIS A 161 -4.29 -0.69 -9.07
N GLY A 162 -4.28 0.33 -9.93
CA GLY A 162 -3.06 0.86 -10.53
C GLY A 162 -2.08 1.36 -9.46
N PRO A 163 -0.76 1.21 -9.68
CA PRO A 163 0.22 1.64 -8.70
C PRO A 163 0.21 3.16 -8.53
N LYS A 164 0.32 3.62 -7.28
CA LYS A 164 0.34 5.04 -6.94
C LYS A 164 1.09 5.30 -5.65
N GLU A 165 1.68 6.48 -5.55
CA GLU A 165 2.18 7.02 -4.30
C GLU A 165 1.06 7.81 -3.62
N ILE A 166 0.70 7.44 -2.39
CA ILE A 166 -0.26 8.16 -1.54
C ILE A 166 0.44 8.50 -0.22
N GLU A 167 0.80 9.76 -0.06
CA GLU A 167 1.72 10.18 0.98
C GLU A 167 1.45 11.61 1.43
N PHE A 168 2.13 12.07 2.46
CA PHE A 168 2.13 13.48 2.84
C PHE A 168 3.53 13.96 3.20
N CYS A 169 3.78 15.26 3.05
CA CYS A 169 5.00 15.88 3.53
C CYS A 169 4.76 17.33 3.98
N THR A 170 5.64 17.81 4.85
CA THR A 170 5.68 19.23 5.22
C THR A 170 6.38 20.01 4.12
N VAL A 171 5.77 21.13 3.74
CA VAL A 171 6.27 22.14 2.81
C VAL A 171 6.15 23.52 3.46
N GLU A 172 6.70 24.56 2.84
CA GLU A 172 6.67 25.92 3.41
C GLU A 172 5.22 26.41 3.62
N GLU A 173 4.32 26.08 2.69
CA GLU A 173 2.92 26.51 2.71
C GLU A 173 2.02 25.66 3.63
N GLY A 174 2.55 24.59 4.24
CA GLY A 174 1.82 23.71 5.14
C GLY A 174 2.10 22.23 4.93
N THR A 175 1.06 21.39 4.92
CA THR A 175 1.19 19.94 4.73
C THR A 175 0.61 19.54 3.38
N ARG A 176 1.46 19.09 2.46
CA ARG A 176 1.06 18.62 1.13
C ARG A 176 0.57 17.19 1.19
N LEU A 177 -0.61 16.94 0.64
CA LEU A 177 -1.12 15.61 0.35
C LEU A 177 -0.68 15.21 -1.06
N ILE A 178 0.00 14.08 -1.16
CA ILE A 178 0.65 13.60 -2.37
C ILE A 178 -0.17 12.45 -2.95
N TYR A 179 -0.53 12.60 -4.22
CA TYR A 179 -1.03 11.51 -5.07
C TYR A 179 -0.21 11.48 -6.35
N LYS A 180 0.81 10.62 -6.44
CA LYS A 180 1.50 10.36 -7.71
C LYS A 180 0.89 9.13 -8.38
N VAL A 181 0.22 9.35 -9.49
CA VAL A 181 -0.35 8.31 -10.33
C VAL A 181 0.69 7.86 -11.34
N PHE A 182 1.20 6.63 -11.20
CA PHE A 182 2.19 6.10 -12.16
C PHE A 182 1.50 5.74 -13.47
N THR A 183 2.05 6.22 -14.60
CA THR A 183 1.40 6.06 -15.92
C THR A 183 1.92 4.85 -16.71
N SER A 184 2.70 3.99 -16.06
CA SER A 184 3.45 2.90 -16.69
C SER A 184 4.48 3.40 -17.73
N ALA A 185 5.04 4.59 -17.50
CA ALA A 185 6.10 5.16 -18.33
C ALA A 185 5.70 5.26 -19.82
N THR A 186 4.55 5.86 -20.13
CA THR A 186 4.11 6.01 -21.52
C THR A 186 4.92 7.08 -22.27
N ARG A 187 5.06 6.89 -23.59
CA ARG A 187 5.64 7.88 -24.54
C ARG A 187 4.58 8.58 -25.40
N THR A 188 3.31 8.27 -25.16
CA THR A 188 2.17 8.80 -25.91
C THR A 188 1.19 9.47 -24.96
N ASN A 189 0.22 10.19 -25.52
CA ASN A 189 -0.86 10.84 -24.77
C ASN A 189 -1.42 9.92 -23.68
N TYR A 190 -1.55 10.48 -22.49
CA TYR A 190 -2.05 9.78 -21.31
C TYR A 190 -3.46 10.28 -21.00
N LYS A 191 -4.35 9.35 -20.66
CA LYS A 191 -5.68 9.64 -20.16
C LYS A 191 -5.85 8.89 -18.86
N MET A 192 -6.14 9.60 -17.77
CA MET A 192 -6.36 8.95 -16.48
C MET A 192 -7.64 8.09 -16.56
N PRO A 193 -7.57 6.77 -16.28
CA PRO A 193 -8.68 5.85 -16.53
C PRO A 193 -9.77 5.90 -15.44
N TYR A 194 -9.50 6.56 -14.32
CA TYR A 194 -10.39 6.66 -13.16
C TYR A 194 -10.49 8.10 -12.66
N ALA A 195 -11.38 8.35 -11.70
CA ALA A 195 -11.50 9.66 -11.06
C ALA A 195 -10.64 9.76 -9.80
N MET A 196 -10.02 10.92 -9.60
CA MET A 196 -9.68 11.38 -8.26
C MET A 196 -10.94 12.02 -7.67
N VAL A 197 -11.34 11.60 -6.48
CA VAL A 197 -12.55 12.10 -5.80
C VAL A 197 -12.13 12.98 -4.64
N LEU A 198 -12.64 14.22 -4.63
CA LEU A 198 -12.34 15.23 -3.64
C LEU A 198 -13.64 15.88 -3.16
N GLY A 199 -13.82 16.04 -1.86
CA GLY A 199 -14.97 16.79 -1.35
C GLY A 199 -15.08 16.81 0.16
N GLY A 200 -16.01 17.64 0.64
CA GLY A 200 -16.32 17.74 2.07
C GLY A 200 -17.16 16.56 2.57
N PHE A 201 -17.02 16.22 3.84
CA PHE A 201 -17.91 15.28 4.54
C PHE A 201 -18.11 15.71 6.00
N ASP A 202 -19.19 15.24 6.62
CA ASP A 202 -19.46 15.45 8.04
C ASP A 202 -19.00 14.24 8.86
N GLY A 203 -18.36 14.49 9.99
CA GLY A 203 -17.84 13.46 10.89
C GLY A 203 -16.31 13.35 10.87
N ASP A 204 -15.80 12.18 11.24
CA ASP A 204 -14.37 11.88 11.37
C ASP A 204 -13.91 10.86 10.32
N TRP A 205 -12.73 10.27 10.52
CA TRP A 205 -12.17 9.29 9.60
C TRP A 205 -13.08 8.06 9.37
N TYR A 206 -13.99 7.72 10.28
CA TYR A 206 -14.97 6.65 10.05
C TYR A 206 -15.94 7.05 8.92
N ALA A 207 -16.41 8.30 8.90
CA ALA A 207 -17.28 8.78 7.83
C ALA A 207 -16.55 8.79 6.46
N ALA A 208 -15.26 9.14 6.44
CA ALA A 208 -14.43 9.02 5.25
C ALA A 208 -14.26 7.54 4.82
N ALA A 209 -14.08 6.63 5.78
CA ALA A 209 -13.97 5.20 5.52
C ALA A 209 -15.28 4.62 4.94
N GLU A 210 -16.44 5.10 5.39
CA GLU A 210 -17.75 4.76 4.83
C GLU A 210 -17.86 5.17 3.36
N ILE A 211 -17.48 6.40 3.00
CA ILE A 211 -17.44 6.86 1.60
C ILE A 211 -16.56 5.94 0.74
N TYR A 212 -15.36 5.60 1.23
CA TYR A 212 -14.46 4.71 0.50
C TYR A 212 -15.01 3.27 0.41
N ARG A 213 -15.64 2.78 1.48
CA ARG A 213 -16.26 1.44 1.53
C ARG A 213 -17.40 1.31 0.53
N ASP A 214 -18.23 2.34 0.40
CA ASP A 214 -19.31 2.37 -0.58
C ASP A 214 -18.77 2.27 -2.01
N PHE A 215 -17.73 3.05 -2.33
CA PHE A 215 -17.02 2.91 -3.59
C PHE A 215 -16.45 1.49 -3.76
N ALA A 216 -15.67 1.01 -2.80
CA ALA A 216 -14.98 -0.28 -2.90
C ALA A 216 -15.96 -1.45 -3.09
N THR A 217 -17.13 -1.36 -2.45
CA THR A 217 -18.21 -2.35 -2.57
C THR A 217 -18.91 -2.25 -3.92
N CYS A 218 -19.27 -1.04 -4.36
CA CYS A 218 -19.94 -0.82 -5.65
C CYS A 218 -19.05 -1.20 -6.84
N ALA A 219 -17.77 -0.83 -6.79
CA ALA A 219 -16.74 -1.19 -7.76
C ALA A 219 -16.30 -2.66 -7.67
N LYS A 220 -16.74 -3.38 -6.62
CA LYS A 220 -16.39 -4.79 -6.38
C LYS A 220 -14.88 -5.02 -6.36
N LEU A 221 -14.13 -4.12 -5.70
CA LEU A 221 -12.67 -4.23 -5.56
C LEU A 221 -12.26 -5.54 -4.88
N CYS A 222 -13.08 -6.04 -3.96
CA CYS A 222 -12.94 -7.36 -3.38
C CYS A 222 -14.19 -8.19 -3.70
N GLN A 223 -13.98 -9.30 -4.41
CA GLN A 223 -15.05 -10.25 -4.75
C GLN A 223 -15.05 -11.48 -3.83
N ILE A 224 -14.22 -11.47 -2.78
CA ILE A 224 -14.16 -12.55 -1.81
C ILE A 224 -15.37 -12.41 -0.87
N PRO A 225 -16.18 -13.47 -0.67
CA PRO A 225 -17.28 -13.42 0.28
C PRO A 225 -16.78 -13.09 1.70
N LYS A 226 -17.64 -12.44 2.50
CA LYS A 226 -17.37 -12.23 3.93
C LYS A 226 -17.02 -13.56 4.60
N LEU A 227 -16.11 -13.52 5.57
CA LEU A 227 -15.62 -14.72 6.27
C LEU A 227 -16.75 -15.67 6.72
N LYS A 228 -17.82 -15.12 7.31
CA LYS A 228 -18.99 -15.87 7.78
C LYS A 228 -19.82 -16.54 6.67
N ASP A 229 -19.78 -16.00 5.46
CA ASP A 229 -20.59 -16.43 4.31
C ASP A 229 -19.75 -17.21 3.29
N ASN A 230 -18.44 -17.37 3.53
CA ASN A 230 -17.52 -17.99 2.59
C ASN A 230 -17.41 -19.50 2.83
N PRO A 231 -17.99 -20.35 1.97
CA PRO A 231 -17.94 -21.81 2.15
C PRO A 231 -16.55 -22.40 1.88
N LYS A 232 -15.63 -21.63 1.28
CA LYS A 232 -14.24 -22.07 1.03
C LYS A 232 -13.34 -21.87 2.24
N VAL A 233 -13.79 -21.14 3.26
CA VAL A 233 -13.03 -20.94 4.50
C VAL A 233 -13.16 -22.19 5.35
N LEU A 234 -12.01 -22.81 5.64
CA LEU A 234 -11.89 -23.98 6.50
C LEU A 234 -12.40 -23.64 7.91
N ASP A 235 -13.06 -24.60 8.55
CA ASP A 235 -13.73 -24.35 9.83
C ASP A 235 -12.76 -23.92 10.93
N TRP A 236 -11.54 -24.47 10.95
CA TRP A 236 -10.51 -24.06 11.91
C TRP A 236 -10.15 -22.58 11.83
N ILE A 237 -10.31 -21.91 10.67
CA ILE A 237 -10.09 -20.45 10.57
C ILE A 237 -11.18 -19.69 11.34
N LYS A 238 -12.42 -20.20 11.32
CA LYS A 238 -13.57 -19.62 12.03
C LYS A 238 -13.48 -19.84 13.54
N GLU A 239 -12.77 -20.88 13.97
CA GLU A 239 -12.41 -21.13 15.38
C GLU A 239 -11.38 -20.11 15.90
N SER A 240 -10.74 -19.35 15.00
CA SER A 240 -9.81 -18.27 15.32
C SER A 240 -8.70 -18.70 16.30
N PRO A 241 -7.89 -19.72 15.94
CA PRO A 241 -6.85 -20.26 16.80
C PRO A 241 -5.83 -19.18 17.16
N VAL A 242 -5.19 -19.34 18.32
CA VAL A 242 -4.06 -18.48 18.69
C VAL A 242 -2.87 -18.85 17.81
N VAL A 243 -2.29 -17.84 17.15
CA VAL A 243 -1.09 -18.02 16.34
C VAL A 243 0.14 -18.01 17.25
N CYS A 244 0.88 -19.12 17.29
CA CYS A 244 2.21 -19.17 17.88
C CYS A 244 3.24 -19.15 16.75
N THR A 245 4.23 -18.27 16.82
CA THR A 245 5.22 -18.12 15.76
C THR A 245 6.63 -17.98 16.33
N TYR A 246 7.57 -18.77 15.81
CA TYR A 246 8.97 -18.75 16.24
C TYR A 246 9.92 -19.35 15.20
N ALA A 247 11.20 -19.02 15.29
CA ALA A 247 12.26 -19.65 14.52
C ALA A 247 12.75 -20.95 15.18
N VAL A 248 13.04 -21.99 14.39
CA VAL A 248 13.64 -23.25 14.88
C VAL A 248 15.17 -23.21 14.93
N ARG A 249 15.77 -22.11 14.46
CA ARG A 249 17.21 -21.85 14.42
C ARG A 249 17.55 -20.53 15.10
N GLY A 250 18.80 -20.43 15.52
CA GLY A 250 19.40 -19.22 16.08
C GLY A 250 18.66 -18.67 17.28
N GLU A 251 18.85 -17.37 17.49
CA GLU A 251 18.29 -16.63 18.63
C GLU A 251 16.98 -15.90 18.27
N GLY A 252 16.36 -16.25 17.13
CA GLY A 252 15.12 -15.63 16.64
C GLY A 252 15.31 -14.45 15.69
N HIS A 253 16.52 -13.90 15.56
CA HIS A 253 16.83 -12.89 14.56
C HIS A 253 17.17 -13.52 13.20
N HIS A 254 16.70 -12.94 12.08
CA HIS A 254 16.93 -13.49 10.73
C HIS A 254 18.41 -13.53 10.33
N ALA A 255 19.19 -12.55 10.80
CA ALA A 255 20.64 -12.50 10.62
C ALA A 255 21.42 -13.29 11.70
N GLY A 256 20.74 -14.07 12.54
CA GLY A 256 21.34 -14.83 13.63
C GLY A 256 22.00 -16.14 13.18
N PRO A 257 22.68 -16.84 14.10
CA PRO A 257 23.35 -18.10 13.80
C PRO A 257 22.37 -19.14 13.23
N SER A 258 22.79 -19.91 12.22
CA SER A 258 21.90 -20.89 11.56
C SER A 258 21.72 -22.20 12.32
N GLN A 259 22.36 -22.34 13.49
CA GLN A 259 22.33 -23.56 14.29
C GLN A 259 20.93 -23.82 14.86
N PRO A 260 20.49 -25.08 14.96
CA PRO A 260 19.22 -25.41 15.62
C PRO A 260 19.19 -24.89 17.05
N ASN A 261 18.05 -24.32 17.45
CA ASN A 261 17.86 -23.81 18.81
C ASN A 261 17.15 -24.85 19.69
N LYS A 262 16.84 -24.48 20.94
CA LYS A 262 16.21 -25.39 21.93
C LYS A 262 14.84 -25.95 21.50
N LEU A 263 14.16 -25.31 20.55
CA LEU A 263 12.86 -25.73 20.02
C LEU A 263 13.00 -26.75 18.88
N TYR A 264 14.24 -27.09 18.49
CA TYR A 264 14.58 -28.18 17.57
C TYR A 264 15.19 -29.38 18.33
N PRO A 265 14.89 -30.64 17.96
CA PRO A 265 13.98 -31.09 16.89
C PRO A 265 12.54 -30.65 17.13
N TYR A 266 11.75 -30.50 16.07
CA TYR A 266 10.47 -29.77 16.08
C TYR A 266 9.51 -30.14 17.23
N LYS A 267 9.50 -31.40 17.70
CA LYS A 267 8.66 -31.86 18.82
C LYS A 267 9.00 -31.23 20.17
N ASN A 268 10.17 -30.60 20.34
CA ASN A 268 10.55 -29.92 21.57
C ASN A 268 9.61 -28.76 21.93
N VAL A 269 8.88 -28.22 20.95
CA VAL A 269 7.90 -27.16 21.19
C VAL A 269 6.62 -27.66 21.89
N LEU A 270 6.26 -28.94 21.73
CA LEU A 270 4.92 -29.44 22.06
C LEU A 270 4.49 -29.17 23.52
N PRO A 271 5.35 -29.30 24.55
CA PRO A 271 4.97 -28.95 25.92
C PRO A 271 4.58 -27.48 26.09
N TYR A 272 5.23 -26.57 25.35
CA TYR A 272 4.91 -25.14 25.40
C TYR A 272 3.60 -24.85 24.69
N LEU A 273 3.34 -25.51 23.55
CA LEU A 273 2.06 -25.37 22.85
C LEU A 273 0.90 -25.90 23.69
N ALA A 274 1.07 -27.05 24.35
CA ALA A 274 0.07 -27.61 25.25
C ALA A 274 -0.22 -26.68 26.45
N TYR A 275 0.79 -26.00 26.98
CA TYR A 275 0.61 -24.97 27.98
C TYR A 275 -0.26 -23.82 27.43
N TYR A 276 0.10 -23.22 26.29
CA TYR A 276 -0.68 -22.12 25.71
C TYR A 276 -2.09 -22.53 25.29
N GLN A 277 -2.27 -23.73 24.74
CA GLN A 277 -3.58 -24.28 24.39
C GLN A 277 -4.50 -24.32 25.63
N LYS A 278 -3.95 -24.78 26.76
CA LYS A 278 -4.67 -24.81 28.04
C LYS A 278 -4.98 -23.39 28.55
N GLU A 279 -4.01 -22.48 28.54
CA GLU A 279 -4.19 -21.12 29.05
C GLU A 279 -5.20 -20.30 28.21
N PHE A 280 -5.18 -20.45 26.89
CA PHE A 280 -6.10 -19.75 26.00
C PHE A 280 -7.43 -20.48 25.77
N GLY A 281 -7.52 -21.76 26.14
CA GLY A 281 -8.71 -22.58 25.94
C GLY A 281 -9.09 -22.78 24.47
N THR A 282 -8.12 -22.69 23.56
CA THR A 282 -8.33 -22.83 22.11
C THR A 282 -7.13 -23.52 21.45
N ASN A 283 -7.34 -24.06 20.25
CA ASN A 283 -6.30 -24.67 19.43
C ASN A 283 -5.23 -23.64 19.04
N ILE A 284 -4.00 -24.11 18.84
CA ILE A 284 -2.87 -23.30 18.41
C ILE A 284 -2.61 -23.52 16.92
N LEU A 285 -2.54 -22.45 16.15
CA LEU A 285 -1.91 -22.45 14.84
C LEU A 285 -0.42 -22.20 15.04
N ASN A 286 0.39 -23.26 14.94
CA ASN A 286 1.82 -23.16 15.12
C ASN A 286 2.53 -22.89 13.79
N ILE A 287 2.98 -21.66 13.58
CA ILE A 287 3.72 -21.22 12.40
C ILE A 287 5.22 -21.24 12.70
N ILE A 288 5.94 -22.18 12.09
CA ILE A 288 7.40 -22.25 12.25
C ILE A 288 8.12 -21.41 11.18
N MET A 289 9.16 -20.70 11.60
CA MET A 289 10.07 -19.93 10.77
C MET A 289 11.45 -20.61 10.69
N GLN A 290 12.22 -20.30 9.64
CA GLN A 290 13.57 -20.84 9.43
C GLN A 290 13.62 -22.37 9.41
N TYR A 291 12.55 -22.99 8.92
CA TYR A 291 12.41 -24.44 8.82
C TYR A 291 13.09 -24.98 7.56
N GLU A 292 13.44 -24.12 6.61
CA GLU A 292 14.00 -24.45 5.31
C GLU A 292 15.38 -25.12 5.45
N GLY A 293 15.53 -26.33 4.91
CA GLY A 293 16.76 -27.13 5.00
C GLY A 293 17.93 -26.57 4.19
N THR A 294 17.67 -25.71 3.21
CA THR A 294 18.66 -25.00 2.40
C THR A 294 19.28 -23.83 3.15
N ALA A 295 18.53 -22.74 3.31
CA ALA A 295 18.88 -21.52 4.00
C ALA A 295 17.58 -20.84 4.46
N PRO A 296 17.55 -20.26 5.67
CA PRO A 296 16.44 -19.39 6.09
C PRO A 296 16.16 -18.32 5.04
N TRP A 297 14.89 -18.03 4.77
CA TRP A 297 14.51 -16.93 3.87
C TRP A 297 15.13 -16.98 2.46
N SER A 298 15.19 -18.17 1.85
CA SER A 298 15.73 -18.38 0.51
C SER A 298 14.67 -18.86 -0.50
N PRO A 299 13.53 -18.17 -0.69
CA PRO A 299 12.60 -18.52 -1.76
C PRO A 299 13.25 -18.40 -3.16
N PRO A 300 12.90 -19.30 -4.09
CA PRO A 300 11.90 -20.36 -3.95
C PRO A 300 12.48 -21.66 -3.37
N TYR A 301 13.78 -21.71 -3.05
CA TYR A 301 14.48 -22.89 -2.56
C TYR A 301 14.22 -23.15 -1.08
N VAL A 302 12.97 -23.39 -0.68
CA VAL A 302 12.57 -23.53 0.74
C VAL A 302 12.49 -24.99 1.23
N TRP A 303 12.68 -25.96 0.35
CA TRP A 303 12.52 -27.40 0.60
C TRP A 303 13.83 -28.17 0.33
N PRO A 304 14.14 -29.29 1.01
CA PRO A 304 13.39 -29.97 2.10
C PRO A 304 13.43 -29.21 3.43
N PRO A 305 12.59 -29.58 4.43
CA PRO A 305 12.68 -29.02 5.78
C PRO A 305 13.96 -29.47 6.48
N MET A 306 14.38 -28.72 7.49
CA MET A 306 15.52 -29.02 8.35
C MET A 306 15.39 -30.41 8.98
N GLY A 307 16.41 -31.24 8.83
CA GLY A 307 16.38 -32.61 9.35
C GLY A 307 15.61 -33.61 8.50
N GLY A 308 15.03 -33.18 7.38
CA GLY A 308 14.33 -34.04 6.42
C GLY A 308 12.82 -34.13 6.66
N GLU A 309 12.12 -34.67 5.65
CA GLU A 309 10.66 -34.72 5.60
C GLU A 309 10.07 -35.61 6.70
N ASP A 310 10.72 -36.73 7.03
CA ASP A 310 10.25 -37.66 8.06
C ASP A 310 10.16 -37.00 9.43
N LEU A 311 11.21 -36.28 9.84
CA LEU A 311 11.23 -35.56 11.12
C LEU A 311 10.16 -34.46 11.19
N PHE A 312 9.94 -33.77 10.07
CA PHE A 312 8.91 -32.75 9.97
C PHE A 312 7.51 -33.35 10.02
N LYS A 313 7.26 -34.43 9.28
CA LYS A 313 6.00 -35.17 9.27
C LYS A 313 5.66 -35.67 10.68
N ASP A 314 6.63 -36.27 11.35
CA ASP A 314 6.48 -36.76 12.72
C ASP A 314 5.99 -35.67 13.68
N TYR A 315 6.48 -34.44 13.51
CA TYR A 315 6.05 -33.29 14.29
C TYR A 315 4.64 -32.83 13.91
N VAL A 316 4.31 -32.75 12.61
CA VAL A 316 2.97 -32.37 12.14
C VAL A 316 1.92 -33.35 12.66
N ASP A 317 2.19 -34.66 12.59
CA ASP A 317 1.30 -35.69 13.13
C ASP A 317 1.08 -35.48 14.64
N ALA A 318 2.17 -35.31 15.41
CA ALA A 318 2.08 -35.11 16.86
C ALA A 318 1.39 -33.80 17.26
N LEU A 319 1.47 -32.77 16.42
CA LEU A 319 0.76 -31.51 16.62
C LEU A 319 -0.76 -31.69 16.38
N HIS A 320 -1.12 -32.39 15.30
CA HIS A 320 -2.51 -32.70 14.98
C HIS A 320 -3.16 -33.63 16.01
N ASP A 321 -2.41 -34.58 16.58
CA ASP A 321 -2.88 -35.44 17.68
C ASP A 321 -3.30 -34.64 18.93
N GLN A 322 -2.81 -33.40 19.08
CA GLN A 322 -3.20 -32.48 20.15
C GLN A 322 -4.33 -31.51 19.74
N GLY A 323 -4.86 -31.64 18.53
CA GLY A 323 -5.87 -30.73 17.96
C GLY A 323 -5.32 -29.39 17.47
N ASN A 324 -3.99 -29.22 17.44
CA ASN A 324 -3.35 -28.00 16.95
C ASN A 324 -3.15 -28.05 15.42
N ILE A 325 -2.80 -26.92 14.81
CA ILE A 325 -2.68 -26.77 13.35
C ILE A 325 -1.25 -26.40 12.98
N ALA A 326 -0.66 -27.07 11.98
CA ALA A 326 0.67 -26.75 11.49
C ALA A 326 0.63 -25.64 10.43
N GLY A 327 1.49 -24.65 10.56
CA GLY A 327 1.74 -23.60 9.57
C GLY A 327 3.24 -23.43 9.30
N LEU A 328 3.56 -22.92 8.11
CA LEU A 328 4.92 -22.62 7.68
C LEU A 328 5.01 -21.15 7.32
N TYR A 329 6.03 -20.47 7.85
CA TYR A 329 6.33 -19.10 7.46
C TYR A 329 7.23 -19.11 6.22
N CYS A 330 6.76 -18.55 5.09
CA CYS A 330 7.52 -18.51 3.85
C CYS A 330 7.14 -17.28 2.99
N SER A 331 8.02 -16.91 2.06
CA SER A 331 7.85 -15.77 1.16
C SER A 331 7.57 -16.32 -0.22
N GLY A 332 6.29 -16.50 -0.56
CA GLY A 332 5.88 -17.13 -1.82
C GLY A 332 5.95 -16.22 -3.05
N THR A 333 6.10 -14.90 -2.86
CA THR A 333 6.02 -13.91 -3.94
C THR A 333 7.34 -13.22 -4.27
N SER A 334 8.41 -13.59 -3.57
CA SER A 334 9.72 -12.95 -3.70
C SER A 334 10.77 -13.97 -4.14
N TRP A 335 11.75 -13.51 -4.91
CA TRP A 335 12.95 -14.26 -5.20
C TRP A 335 14.10 -13.70 -4.36
N THR A 336 14.84 -14.56 -3.68
CA THR A 336 16.03 -14.15 -2.94
C THR A 336 17.25 -14.37 -3.83
N GLU A 337 18.04 -13.32 -4.07
CA GLU A 337 19.36 -13.45 -4.70
C GLU A 337 20.43 -13.79 -3.66
N PHE A 338 20.38 -13.11 -2.51
CA PHE A 338 21.28 -13.32 -1.38
C PHE A 338 20.46 -13.48 -0.10
N SER A 339 20.61 -14.61 0.60
CA SER A 339 20.04 -14.74 1.94
C SER A 339 21.08 -14.36 2.98
N SER A 340 20.73 -13.37 3.80
CA SER A 340 21.50 -12.91 4.95
C SER A 340 21.39 -13.90 6.11
N THR A 341 21.93 -15.11 5.93
CA THR A 341 22.09 -16.06 7.03
C THR A 341 23.32 -15.66 7.83
N GLY A 342 23.27 -15.73 9.16
CA GLY A 342 24.36 -15.24 10.04
C GLY A 342 25.74 -15.88 9.82
N ASP A 343 25.86 -16.89 8.94
CA ASP A 343 27.10 -17.61 8.62
C ASP A 343 27.70 -17.24 7.24
N GLY A 344 27.11 -16.28 6.52
CA GLY A 344 27.57 -15.82 5.22
C GLY A 344 26.44 -15.68 4.20
N ASP A 345 26.59 -14.75 3.27
CA ASP A 345 25.62 -14.48 2.20
C ASP A 345 25.42 -15.74 1.35
N TYR A 346 24.29 -16.43 1.54
CA TYR A 346 23.94 -17.56 0.70
C TYR A 346 23.52 -17.04 -0.67
N ASP A 347 24.38 -17.24 -1.67
CA ASP A 347 24.14 -16.85 -3.06
C ASP A 347 23.20 -17.87 -3.74
N CYS A 348 21.93 -17.49 -3.82
CA CYS A 348 20.87 -18.29 -4.41
C CYS A 348 20.99 -18.41 -5.94
N ARG A 349 21.86 -17.63 -6.59
CA ARG A 349 22.05 -17.67 -8.05
C ARG A 349 22.84 -18.89 -8.52
N ASN A 350 23.53 -19.58 -7.61
CA ASN A 350 24.31 -20.78 -7.89
C ASN A 350 23.50 -22.08 -7.82
N ARG A 351 22.16 -22.00 -7.79
CA ARG A 351 21.22 -23.11 -7.58
C ARG A 351 20.28 -23.30 -8.74
#